data_AF-A0AAD7HD21-F1
#
_entry.id   AF-A0AAD7HD21-F1
#
_cell.length_a   1.000
_cell.length_b   1.000
_cell.length_c   1.000
_cell.angle_alpha   90.00
_cell.angle_beta   90.00
_cell.angle_gamma   90.00
#
_symmetry.space_group_name_H-M   'P 1'
#
loop_
_entity.id
_entity.type
_entity.pdbx_description
1 polymer ?
#
loop_
_entity_poly.entity_id
_entity_poly.type
_entity_poly.pdbx_seq_one_letter_code
_entity_poly.pdbx_strand_id
1 'polypeptide(L)'
;SIEKKHQWWTTFRRSIGTDMKHSRNWRCEFCTKSARETVWMNASWMHLPEPRATSYVHHVCDAAIGPCADKLRAVDAEMARMSGLPPTGSLPPVPKPKGTKFPMSSSCAVCNNETSESRKSLKQCAKCQLTRYCSVECQRSDWPRHKACCKVVKEVKWIWN
;
A
#
# COMPACT_ATOMS: atom_id res chain seq x y z
N SER A 1 -5.05 17.44 20.03
CA SER A 1 -4.78 18.45 19.00
C SER A 1 -4.90 17.82 17.62
N ILE A 2 -5.08 18.65 16.58
CA ILE A 2 -5.09 18.22 15.17
C ILE A 2 -3.76 17.54 14.80
N GLU A 3 -2.65 18.06 15.31
CA GLU A 3 -1.31 17.51 15.10
C GLU A 3 -1.17 16.06 15.56
N LYS A 4 -1.67 15.72 16.76
CA LYS A 4 -1.68 14.33 17.26
C LYS A 4 -2.49 13.40 16.35
N LYS A 5 -3.58 13.88 15.74
CA LYS A 5 -4.37 13.10 14.78
C LYS A 5 -3.58 12.83 13.49
N HIS A 6 -2.89 13.84 12.95
CA HIS A 6 -2.02 13.67 11.77
C HIS A 6 -0.84 12.74 12.04
N GLN A 7 -0.22 12.85 13.20
CA GLN A 7 0.88 11.97 13.60
C GLN A 7 0.39 10.52 13.73
N TRP A 8 -0.73 10.30 14.42
CA TRP A 8 -1.33 8.98 14.54
C TRP A 8 -1.65 8.38 13.17
N TRP A 9 -2.29 9.15 12.29
CA TRP A 9 -2.65 8.70 10.94
C TRP A 9 -1.42 8.31 10.12
N THR A 10 -0.38 9.14 10.15
CA THR A 10 0.87 8.88 9.43
C THR A 10 1.53 7.60 9.93
N THR A 11 1.63 7.41 11.24
CA THR A 11 2.19 6.20 11.85
C THR A 11 1.35 4.97 11.52
N PHE A 12 0.03 5.08 11.65
CA PHE A 12 -0.90 3.99 11.37
C PHE A 12 -0.79 3.54 9.91
N ARG A 13 -0.84 4.48 8.95
CA ARG A 13 -0.68 4.19 7.52
C ARG A 13 0.64 3.47 7.22
N ARG A 14 1.75 3.93 7.81
CA ARG A 14 3.05 3.27 7.64
C ARG A 14 3.04 1.84 8.18
N SER A 15 2.37 1.60 9.30
CA SER A 15 2.28 0.27 9.92
C SER A 15 1.48 -0.74 9.10
N ILE A 16 0.50 -0.28 8.32
CA ILE A 16 -0.35 -1.14 7.48
C ILE A 16 0.14 -1.25 6.04
N GLY A 17 1.24 -0.57 5.68
CA GLY A 17 1.77 -0.57 4.32
C GLY A 17 1.99 -1.97 3.75
N THR A 18 2.45 -2.90 4.59
CA THR A 18 2.72 -4.30 4.21
C THR A 18 1.47 -5.16 4.08
N ASP A 19 0.31 -4.71 4.58
CA ASP A 19 -0.96 -5.42 4.49
C ASP A 19 -1.65 -5.28 3.13
N MET A 20 -1.23 -4.32 2.30
CA MET A 20 -1.75 -4.14 0.95
C MET A 20 -1.21 -5.21 0.00
N LYS A 21 -1.78 -6.41 0.08
CA LYS A 21 -1.42 -7.58 -0.73
C LYS A 21 -2.56 -8.04 -1.63
N HIS A 22 -2.20 -8.61 -2.78
CA HIS A 22 -3.15 -9.04 -3.78
C HIS A 22 -2.93 -10.50 -4.26
N SER A 23 -3.97 -11.23 -4.67
CA SER A 23 -3.83 -12.61 -5.19
C SER A 23 -3.74 -12.69 -6.70
N ARG A 24 -4.34 -11.74 -7.43
CA ARG A 24 -4.16 -11.58 -8.88
C ARG A 24 -2.80 -10.99 -9.22
N ASN A 25 -2.39 -11.17 -10.48
CA ASN A 25 -1.16 -10.65 -11.06
C ASN A 25 -1.23 -9.12 -11.25
N TRP A 26 -1.23 -8.37 -10.15
CA TRP A 26 -1.20 -6.92 -10.18
C TRP A 26 0.13 -6.46 -10.76
N ARG A 27 0.03 -5.94 -11.98
CA ARG A 27 1.12 -5.28 -12.68
C ARG A 27 1.21 -3.84 -12.19
N CYS A 28 2.29 -3.17 -12.57
CA CYS A 28 2.39 -1.73 -12.45
C CYS A 28 1.13 -1.09 -13.02
N GLU A 29 0.58 -0.09 -12.33
CA GLU A 29 -0.57 0.67 -12.80
C GLU A 29 -0.36 1.25 -14.20
N PHE A 30 0.89 1.55 -14.56
CA PHE A 30 1.24 2.25 -15.81
C PHE A 30 1.90 1.38 -16.87
N CYS A 31 2.27 0.13 -16.56
CA CYS A 31 2.93 -0.77 -17.51
C CYS A 31 2.71 -2.26 -17.17
N THR A 32 3.25 -3.17 -17.99
CA THR A 32 3.02 -4.60 -17.78
C THR A 32 3.96 -5.27 -16.78
N LYS A 33 4.97 -4.58 -16.24
CA LYS A 33 5.90 -5.16 -15.24
C LYS A 33 5.17 -5.47 -13.93
N SER A 34 5.69 -6.38 -13.12
CA SER A 34 5.15 -6.61 -11.77
C SER A 34 5.25 -5.34 -10.91
N ALA A 35 4.20 -5.05 -10.13
CA ALA A 35 4.28 -4.02 -9.12
C ALA A 35 5.19 -4.45 -7.96
N ARG A 36 6.18 -3.63 -7.66
CA ARG A 36 7.23 -3.86 -6.66
C ARG A 36 7.16 -2.83 -5.54
N GLU A 37 6.69 -1.63 -5.85
CA GLU A 37 6.57 -0.53 -4.90
C GLU A 37 5.08 -0.21 -4.68
N THR A 38 4.74 0.15 -3.44
CA THR A 38 3.40 0.57 -3.06
C THR A 38 3.50 1.99 -2.54
N VAL A 39 2.94 2.94 -3.30
CA VAL A 39 3.00 4.37 -2.98
C VAL A 39 1.65 4.82 -2.48
N TRP A 40 1.66 5.57 -1.39
CA TRP A 40 0.46 5.99 -0.67
C TRP A 40 0.35 7.50 -0.73
N MET A 41 -0.61 7.98 -1.51
CA MET A 41 -0.98 9.38 -1.58
C MET A 41 -2.22 9.61 -0.72
N ASN A 42 -2.30 10.73 0.00
CA ASN A 42 -3.33 10.88 1.03
C ASN A 42 -4.00 12.25 0.97
N ALA A 43 -5.32 12.24 1.11
CA ALA A 43 -6.10 13.40 1.45
C ALA A 43 -6.69 13.20 2.85
N SER A 44 -6.63 14.21 3.71
CA SER A 44 -7.15 14.09 5.08
C SER A 44 -7.75 15.40 5.58
N TRP A 45 -8.81 15.27 6.37
CA TRP A 45 -9.59 16.36 6.96
C TRP A 45 -9.70 16.14 8.47
N MET A 46 -8.56 16.15 9.15
CA MET A 46 -8.45 15.82 10.59
C MET A 46 -9.07 16.87 11.52
N HIS A 47 -9.33 18.07 10.99
CA HIS A 47 -9.95 19.20 11.67
C HIS A 47 -11.48 19.03 11.82
N LEU A 48 -12.11 18.16 11.04
CA LEU A 48 -13.55 17.93 11.13
C LEU A 48 -13.95 17.28 12.47
N PRO A 49 -15.19 17.50 12.95
CA PRO A 49 -15.73 16.81 14.13
C PRO A 49 -15.66 15.29 14.01
N GLU A 50 -15.95 14.79 12.80
CA GLU A 50 -15.67 13.42 12.36
C GLU A 50 -14.47 13.42 11.40
N PRO A 51 -13.25 13.11 11.87
CA PRO A 51 -12.06 13.09 11.02
C PRO A 51 -12.20 12.08 9.88
N ARG A 52 -11.83 12.52 8.67
CA ARG A 52 -11.82 11.66 7.48
C ARG A 52 -10.44 11.64 6.85
N ALA A 53 -10.06 10.51 6.29
CA ALA A 53 -8.87 10.36 5.49
C ALA A 53 -9.11 9.35 4.37
N THR A 54 -8.59 9.68 3.19
CA THR A 54 -8.59 8.82 2.00
C THR A 54 -7.15 8.55 1.62
N SER A 55 -6.79 7.27 1.51
CA SER A 55 -5.51 6.84 0.98
C SER A 55 -5.70 6.29 -0.44
N TYR A 56 -5.02 6.89 -1.40
CA TYR A 56 -4.85 6.36 -2.74
C TYR A 56 -3.58 5.50 -2.74
N VAL A 57 -3.72 4.22 -3.08
CA VAL A 57 -2.62 3.26 -3.04
C VAL A 57 -2.26 2.86 -4.46
N HIS A 58 -1.09 3.30 -4.91
CA HIS A 58 -0.55 3.05 -6.24
C HIS A 58 0.44 1.90 -6.19
N HIS A 59 0.26 0.92 -7.06
CA HIS A 59 1.15 -0.22 -7.20
C HIS A 59 1.97 -0.05 -8.48
N VAL A 60 3.27 0.24 -8.35
CA VAL A 60 4.14 0.58 -9.48
C VAL A 60 5.38 -0.30 -9.54
N CYS A 61 5.98 -0.42 -10.73
CA CYS A 61 7.21 -1.20 -10.89
C CYS A 61 8.44 -0.50 -10.31
N ASP A 62 8.46 0.83 -10.37
CA ASP A 62 9.51 1.70 -9.85
C ASP A 62 8.89 3.07 -9.59
N ALA A 63 8.94 3.56 -8.36
CA ALA A 63 8.34 4.86 -8.01
C ALA A 63 9.33 6.03 -8.14
N ALA A 64 10.62 5.74 -8.34
CA ALA A 64 11.66 6.75 -8.34
C ALA A 64 12.09 7.14 -9.76
N ILE A 65 12.33 6.15 -10.62
CA ILE A 65 12.96 6.34 -11.93
C ILE A 65 12.13 5.77 -13.09
N GLY A 66 12.26 6.42 -14.25
CA GLY A 66 11.65 6.01 -15.50
C GLY A 66 10.18 6.45 -15.68
N PRO A 67 9.55 6.05 -16.80
CA PRO A 67 8.26 6.62 -17.24
C PRO A 67 7.09 6.31 -16.31
N CYS A 68 7.15 5.21 -15.54
CA CYS A 68 6.13 4.91 -14.54
C CYS A 68 6.23 5.84 -13.33
N ALA A 69 7.45 6.24 -12.95
CA ALA A 69 7.67 7.23 -11.90
C ALA A 69 7.23 8.62 -12.35
N ASP A 70 7.46 8.99 -13.62
CA ASP A 70 6.96 10.25 -14.20
C ASP A 70 5.44 10.33 -14.16
N LYS A 71 4.74 9.27 -14.59
CA LYS A 71 3.28 9.18 -14.51
C LYS A 71 2.77 9.26 -13.07
N LEU A 72 3.45 8.59 -12.13
CA LEU A 72 3.09 8.68 -10.71
C LEU A 72 3.22 10.12 -10.18
N ARG A 73 4.30 10.83 -10.54
CA ARG A 73 4.48 12.25 -10.18
C ARG A 73 3.38 13.13 -10.77
N ALA A 74 2.95 12.87 -12.01
CA ALA A 74 1.85 13.59 -12.63
C ALA A 74 0.53 13.37 -11.88
N VAL A 75 0.26 12.14 -11.41
CA VAL A 75 -0.92 11.83 -10.57
C VAL A 75 -0.86 12.58 -9.23
N ASP A 76 0.30 12.61 -8.56
CA ASP A 76 0.47 13.36 -7.31
C ASP A 76 0.26 14.87 -7.51
N ALA A 77 0.80 15.42 -8.59
CA ALA A 77 0.64 16.84 -8.95
C ALA A 77 -0.84 17.20 -9.19
N GLU A 78 -1.59 16.33 -9.87
CA GLU A 78 -3.01 16.56 -10.11
C GLU A 78 -3.83 16.45 -8.81
N MET A 79 -3.52 15.49 -7.93
CA MET A 79 -4.18 15.42 -6.63
C MET A 79 -3.86 16.62 -5.73
N ALA A 80 -2.62 17.12 -5.76
CA ALA A 80 -2.24 18.34 -5.09
C ALA A 80 -3.08 19.52 -5.59
N ARG A 81 -3.19 19.67 -6.91
CA ARG A 81 -4.01 20.71 -7.56
C ARG A 81 -5.48 20.63 -7.13
N MET A 82 -6.06 19.44 -7.14
CA MET A 82 -7.47 19.23 -6.78
C MET A 82 -7.77 19.44 -5.30
N SER A 83 -6.83 19.08 -4.41
CA SER A 83 -7.02 19.19 -2.97
C SER A 83 -6.61 20.55 -2.39
N GLY A 84 -5.87 21.37 -3.15
CA GLY A 84 -5.25 22.60 -2.66
C GLY A 84 -4.14 22.33 -1.63
N LEU A 85 -3.72 21.08 -1.48
CA LEU A 85 -2.63 20.67 -0.59
C LEU A 85 -1.32 20.60 -1.38
N PRO A 86 -0.15 20.77 -0.72
CA PRO A 86 1.10 20.49 -1.38
C PRO A 86 1.11 19.03 -1.86
N PRO A 87 1.80 18.71 -2.97
CA PRO A 87 2.04 17.33 -3.36
C PRO A 87 2.61 16.60 -2.16
N THR A 88 1.91 15.55 -1.73
CA THR A 88 2.39 14.77 -0.57
C THR A 88 3.72 14.10 -0.89
N GLY A 89 4.07 14.05 -2.18
CA GLY A 89 5.13 13.23 -2.71
C GLY A 89 4.77 11.77 -2.46
N SER A 90 5.40 10.90 -3.22
CA SER A 90 6.26 9.98 -2.47
C SER A 90 7.13 10.85 -1.54
N LEU A 91 6.79 10.97 -0.24
CA LEU A 91 7.65 11.55 0.81
C LEU A 91 9.11 11.26 0.47
N PRO A 92 10.04 12.22 0.66
CA PRO A 92 11.33 12.30 -0.03
C PRO A 92 11.96 10.93 -0.14
N PRO A 93 12.58 10.59 -1.29
CA PRO A 93 13.12 9.26 -1.47
C PRO A 93 14.05 9.03 -0.29
N VAL A 94 13.67 8.14 0.62
CA VAL A 94 14.69 7.37 1.31
C VAL A 94 15.49 6.83 0.13
N PRO A 95 16.74 7.29 -0.09
CA PRO A 95 17.44 6.96 -1.31
C PRO A 95 17.46 5.45 -1.39
N LYS A 96 16.69 4.90 -2.33
CA LYS A 96 16.60 3.45 -2.41
C LYS A 96 17.99 2.98 -2.77
N PRO A 97 18.62 2.09 -1.99
CA PRO A 97 19.91 1.57 -2.38
C PRO A 97 19.81 0.99 -3.79
N LYS A 98 20.76 1.37 -4.65
CA LYS A 98 20.77 0.92 -6.05
C LYS A 98 20.71 -0.61 -6.07
N GLY A 99 19.76 -1.17 -6.82
CA GLY A 99 19.55 -2.62 -6.91
C GLY A 99 18.56 -3.19 -5.87
N THR A 100 17.94 -2.37 -5.02
CA THR A 100 16.87 -2.85 -4.12
C THR A 100 15.70 -3.41 -4.93
N LYS A 101 15.39 -4.68 -4.72
CA LYS A 101 14.23 -5.36 -5.30
C LYS A 101 13.19 -5.62 -4.22
N PHE A 102 12.16 -4.81 -4.19
CA PHE A 102 11.04 -5.01 -3.27
C PHE A 102 10.21 -6.24 -3.67
N PRO A 103 9.59 -6.94 -2.70
CA PRO A 103 8.66 -8.02 -2.98
C PRO A 103 7.46 -7.55 -3.82
N MET A 104 6.92 -8.42 -4.66
CA MET A 104 5.69 -8.16 -5.39
C MET A 104 4.53 -7.89 -4.42
N SER A 105 3.61 -7.01 -4.81
CA SER A 105 2.32 -6.87 -4.10
C SER A 105 1.51 -8.17 -4.10
N SER A 106 1.80 -9.07 -5.06
CA SER A 106 1.20 -10.39 -5.18
C SER A 106 1.97 -11.54 -4.51
N SER A 107 2.81 -11.24 -3.51
CA SER A 107 3.51 -12.24 -2.69
C SER A 107 2.96 -12.31 -1.25
N CYS A 108 3.33 -13.35 -0.51
CA CYS A 108 3.01 -13.48 0.91
C CYS A 108 3.52 -12.26 1.71
N ALA A 109 2.72 -11.75 2.65
CA ALA A 109 3.09 -10.63 3.51
C ALA A 109 4.30 -10.91 4.44
N VAL A 110 4.67 -12.18 4.60
CA VAL A 110 5.75 -12.60 5.51
C VAL A 110 6.97 -13.10 4.73
N CYS A 111 6.86 -14.27 4.11
CA CYS A 111 8.01 -14.92 3.48
C CYS A 111 8.39 -14.32 2.12
N ASN A 112 7.53 -13.43 1.57
CA ASN A 112 7.74 -12.80 0.27
C ASN A 112 7.98 -13.78 -0.89
N ASN A 113 7.59 -15.05 -0.76
CA ASN A 113 7.80 -16.05 -1.80
C ASN A 113 7.01 -15.68 -3.07
N GLU A 114 7.76 -15.47 -4.15
CA GLU A 114 7.30 -14.98 -5.45
C GLU A 114 7.03 -16.07 -6.49
N THR A 115 7.28 -17.34 -6.16
CA THR A 115 7.06 -18.45 -7.09
C THR A 115 5.60 -18.49 -7.54
N SER A 116 5.37 -18.94 -8.77
CA SER A 116 4.03 -19.00 -9.34
C SER A 116 3.10 -19.86 -8.48
N GLU A 117 3.62 -20.92 -7.87
CA GLU A 117 2.93 -21.84 -6.98
C GLU A 117 2.49 -21.12 -5.69
N SER A 118 3.40 -20.39 -5.05
CA SER A 118 3.12 -19.58 -3.86
C SER A 118 2.07 -18.50 -4.15
N ARG A 119 2.21 -17.78 -5.26
CA ARG A 119 1.28 -16.70 -5.63
C ARG A 119 -0.13 -17.21 -5.92
N LYS A 120 -0.25 -18.38 -6.56
CA LYS A 120 -1.55 -19.03 -6.82
C LYS A 120 -2.22 -19.56 -5.56
N SER A 121 -1.45 -19.84 -4.49
CA SER A 121 -1.98 -20.42 -3.25
C SER A 121 -2.26 -19.40 -2.14
N LEU A 122 -1.97 -18.11 -2.36
CA LEU A 122 -2.19 -17.05 -1.37
C LEU A 122 -3.65 -17.00 -0.88
N LYS A 123 -3.82 -17.10 0.43
CA LYS A 123 -5.10 -17.01 1.13
C LYS A 123 -5.26 -15.62 1.73
N GLN A 124 -6.49 -15.12 1.73
CA GLN A 124 -6.85 -13.88 2.43
C GLN A 124 -6.95 -14.13 3.93
N CYS A 125 -6.58 -13.12 4.72
CA CYS A 125 -7.03 -13.08 6.10
C CYS A 125 -8.57 -13.05 6.12
N ALA A 126 -9.20 -14.06 6.74
CA ALA A 126 -10.66 -14.22 6.75
C ALA A 126 -11.40 -13.04 7.39
N LYS A 127 -10.75 -12.30 8.28
CA LYS A 127 -11.36 -11.16 8.98
C LYS A 127 -11.32 -9.88 8.15
N CYS A 128 -10.13 -9.43 7.75
CA CYS A 128 -9.99 -8.13 7.07
C CYS A 128 -10.07 -8.23 5.54
N GLN A 129 -9.88 -9.42 4.97
CA GLN A 129 -9.86 -9.70 3.53
C GLN A 129 -8.81 -8.91 2.70
N LEU A 130 -8.00 -8.09 3.36
CA LEU A 130 -7.01 -7.19 2.76
C LEU A 130 -5.66 -7.88 2.54
N THR A 131 -5.05 -8.39 3.62
CA THR A 131 -3.71 -9.00 3.58
C THR A 131 -3.76 -10.46 3.14
N ARG A 132 -2.60 -11.00 2.73
CA ARG A 132 -2.49 -12.34 2.15
C ARG A 132 -1.26 -13.11 2.59
N TYR A 133 -1.47 -14.42 2.79
CA TYR A 133 -0.45 -15.34 3.28
C TYR A 133 -0.44 -16.62 2.45
N CYS A 134 0.74 -17.25 2.29
CA CYS A 134 0.84 -18.56 1.65
C CYS A 134 0.41 -19.70 2.59
N SER A 135 0.38 -19.47 3.90
CA SER A 135 0.05 -20.51 4.89
C SER A 135 -0.45 -19.92 6.21
N VAL A 136 -1.02 -20.77 7.06
CA VAL A 136 -1.51 -20.39 8.40
C VAL A 136 -0.35 -20.01 9.32
N GLU A 137 0.81 -20.62 9.14
CA GLU A 137 2.03 -20.31 9.90
C GLU A 137 2.48 -18.87 9.64
N CYS A 138 2.53 -18.46 8.37
CA CYS A 138 2.81 -17.06 8.01
C CYS A 138 1.77 -16.10 8.60
N GLN A 139 0.48 -16.46 8.57
CA GLN A 139 -0.56 -15.63 9.17
C GLN A 139 -0.37 -15.48 10.69
N ARG A 140 -0.08 -16.58 11.40
CA ARG A 140 0.11 -16.59 12.86
C ARG A 140 1.36 -15.81 13.27
N SER A 141 2.47 -15.96 12.53
CA SER A 141 3.71 -15.24 12.83
C SER A 141 3.57 -13.73 12.62
N ASP A 142 2.75 -13.32 11.65
CA ASP A 142 2.52 -11.91 11.34
C ASP A 142 1.50 -11.23 12.27
N TRP A 143 0.75 -12.01 13.05
CA TRP A 143 -0.35 -11.50 13.86
C TRP A 143 0.02 -10.31 14.78
N PRO A 144 1.17 -10.30 15.50
CA PRO A 144 1.54 -9.16 16.34
C PRO A 144 1.56 -7.83 15.58
N ARG A 145 2.00 -7.85 14.31
CA ARG A 145 2.01 -6.69 13.41
C ARG A 145 0.63 -6.47 12.77
N HIS A 146 0.07 -7.50 12.14
CA HIS A 146 -1.18 -7.42 11.37
C HIS A 146 -2.39 -7.02 12.22
N LYS A 147 -2.42 -7.38 13.52
CA LYS A 147 -3.55 -7.15 14.43
C LYS A 147 -4.04 -5.70 14.44
N ALA A 148 -3.15 -4.71 14.31
CA ALA A 148 -3.53 -3.30 14.26
C ALA A 148 -4.34 -2.98 12.99
N CYS A 149 -3.85 -3.39 11.81
CA CYS A 149 -4.58 -3.25 10.55
C CYS A 149 -5.91 -4.03 10.59
N CYS A 150 -5.83 -5.30 10.95
CA CYS A 150 -6.95 -6.25 10.92
C CYS A 150 -8.18 -5.78 11.72
N LYS A 151 -7.96 -5.05 12.81
CA LYS A 151 -9.03 -4.55 13.67
C LYS A 151 -9.73 -3.31 13.14
N VAL A 152 -9.07 -2.51 12.31
CA VAL A 152 -9.65 -1.25 11.81
C VAL A 152 -10.30 -1.39 10.44
N VAL A 153 -9.89 -2.40 9.66
CA VAL A 153 -10.50 -2.68 8.36
C VAL A 153 -11.90 -3.23 8.62
N LYS A 154 -12.92 -2.44 8.25
CA LYS A 154 -14.33 -2.82 8.38
C LYS A 154 -14.82 -3.56 7.14
N GLU A 155 -14.41 -3.11 5.96
CA GLU A 155 -14.86 -3.62 4.68
C GLU A 155 -13.75 -3.53 3.64
N VAL A 156 -13.71 -4.49 2.73
CA VAL A 156 -12.90 -4.43 1.51
C VAL A 156 -13.80 -4.75 0.32
N LYS A 157 -14.10 -3.72 -0.48
CA LYS A 157 -14.85 -3.86 -1.72
C LYS A 157 -13.90 -3.93 -2.90
N TRP A 158 -13.86 -5.07 -3.58
CA TRP A 158 -13.09 -5.23 -4.81
C TRP A 158 -13.94 -4.80 -5.99
N ILE A 159 -13.51 -3.73 -6.67
CA ILE A 159 -14.12 -3.26 -7.91
C ILE A 159 -13.31 -3.84 -9.05
N TRP A 160 -13.97 -4.60 -9.92
CA TRP A 160 -13.38 -5.14 -11.13
C TRP A 160 -14.02 -4.43 -12.31
N ASN A 161 -13.17 -3.93 -13.20
CA ASN A 161 -13.55 -3.34 -14.47
C ASN A 161 -13.52 -4.45 -15.52
#